data_AF-A0A0R3U6M7-F1
#
_entry.id   AF-A0A0R3U6M7-F1
#
_cell.length_a   1.000
_cell.length_b   1.000
_cell.length_c   1.000
_cell.angle_alpha   90.00
_cell.angle_beta   90.00
_cell.angle_gamma   90.00
#
_symmetry.space_group_name_H-M   'P 1'
#
loop_
_entity.id
_entity.type
_entity.pdbx_description
1 polymer ?
#
loop_
_entity_poly.entity_id
_entity_poly.type
_entity_poly.pdbx_seq_one_letter_code
_entity_poly.pdbx_strand_id
1 'polypeptide(L)'
;MAKSHGGVNDEPKLRHQRKRPKRFAVGCYHTSAMLLIIGLVVALAGISSSYLFGIFVYDNRHPPLFHHISVHVGLFDIKGDITGNGSDGLVVPLEYPPILEELRWLIAKASAIIALLFGVLALSIHAFLLCCSRNREDKPWGTVATELFSCLITVIGLLVCLSLAESEIEGVHNHGDETLVRMLQANKLLAFSAQVDTLANQSGGEQDAPPPRPSAEVAEFNLVLSEPRRSFYVLIAADFVCLLAFLAMLVYFVRLSEREEQLRKQLQKAKVTKPASGRSPV
;
A
#
# COMPACT_ATOMS: atom_id res chain seq x y z
N MET A 1 -73.18 -4.53 42.13
CA MET A 1 -72.31 -3.35 41.90
C MET A 1 -71.08 -3.48 42.79
N ALA A 2 -69.93 -3.76 42.20
CA ALA A 2 -68.62 -3.53 42.79
C ALA A 2 -67.64 -3.35 41.62
N LYS A 3 -67.15 -2.12 41.42
CA LYS A 3 -66.21 -1.78 40.34
C LYS A 3 -64.80 -1.78 40.94
N SER A 4 -64.00 -2.74 40.48
CA SER A 4 -62.57 -2.89 40.76
C SER A 4 -61.73 -1.95 39.88
N HIS A 5 -60.55 -1.63 40.40
CA HIS A 5 -59.46 -0.79 39.90
C HIS A 5 -59.29 -0.66 38.38
N GLY A 6 -59.07 0.58 37.93
CA GLY A 6 -58.39 0.90 36.68
C GLY A 6 -57.06 1.56 36.99
N GLY A 7 -55.98 0.78 36.99
CA GLY A 7 -54.61 1.26 37.09
C GLY A 7 -54.22 2.09 35.87
N VAL A 8 -53.56 3.21 36.14
CA VAL A 8 -52.88 4.04 35.15
C VAL A 8 -51.72 3.21 34.58
N ASN A 9 -51.92 2.67 33.37
CA ASN A 9 -50.82 2.14 32.57
C ASN A 9 -50.04 3.34 32.03
N ASP A 10 -49.00 3.73 32.74
CA ASP A 10 -47.91 4.54 32.20
C ASP A 10 -47.24 3.75 31.08
N GLU A 11 -47.59 4.07 29.82
CA GLU A 11 -46.78 3.67 28.67
C GLU A 11 -45.36 4.21 28.84
N PRO A 12 -44.31 3.38 28.67
CA PRO A 12 -42.97 3.90 28.61
C PRO A 12 -42.81 4.69 27.31
N LYS A 13 -42.83 6.03 27.43
CA LYS A 13 -42.35 6.98 26.43
C LYS A 13 -41.00 6.50 25.89
N LEU A 14 -41.00 5.93 24.69
CA LEU A 14 -39.80 5.68 23.88
C LEU A 14 -39.19 7.02 23.44
N ARG A 15 -38.55 7.72 24.38
CA ARG A 15 -37.68 8.86 24.11
C ARG A 15 -36.35 8.35 23.59
N HIS A 16 -36.20 8.44 22.27
CA HIS A 16 -35.05 9.01 21.54
C HIS A 16 -34.96 8.38 20.15
N GLN A 17 -35.94 8.68 19.29
CA GLN A 17 -35.63 8.80 17.88
C GLN A 17 -34.62 9.94 17.75
N ARG A 18 -33.32 9.60 17.66
CA ARG A 18 -32.30 10.53 17.16
C ARG A 18 -32.72 10.89 15.72
N LYS A 19 -33.47 11.99 15.58
CA LYS A 19 -33.61 12.71 14.31
C LYS A 19 -32.22 13.16 13.88
N ARG A 20 -31.51 12.37 13.09
CA ARG A 20 -30.25 12.79 12.42
C ARG A 20 -30.23 12.29 10.98
N PRO A 21 -29.68 13.11 10.07
CA PRO A 21 -30.26 13.31 8.75
C PRO A 21 -29.83 12.21 7.79
N LYS A 22 -30.82 11.47 7.25
CA LYS A 22 -30.68 10.50 6.15
C LYS A 22 -29.80 11.02 5.00
N ARG A 23 -29.79 12.34 4.78
CA ARG A 23 -29.00 13.04 3.75
C ARG A 23 -27.49 13.08 4.02
N PHE A 24 -27.05 13.13 5.29
CA PHE A 24 -25.62 13.20 5.61
C PHE A 24 -24.92 11.87 5.30
N ALA A 25 -25.51 10.74 5.68
CA ALA A 25 -24.93 9.41 5.40
C ALA A 25 -24.83 9.14 3.88
N VAL A 26 -25.83 9.57 3.11
CA VAL A 26 -25.79 9.48 1.64
C VAL A 26 -24.71 10.41 1.06
N GLY A 27 -24.56 11.62 1.61
CA GLY A 27 -23.47 12.53 1.26
C GLY A 27 -22.10 11.89 1.51
N CYS A 28 -21.85 11.36 2.70
CA CYS A 28 -20.61 10.66 3.06
C CYS A 28 -20.30 9.51 2.08
N TYR A 29 -21.31 8.77 1.65
CA TYR A 29 -21.15 7.65 0.73
C TYR A 29 -20.76 8.08 -0.70
N HIS A 30 -21.25 9.21 -1.19
CA HIS A 30 -20.74 9.74 -2.47
C HIS A 30 -19.38 10.39 -2.32
N THR A 31 -19.12 11.05 -1.19
CA THR A 31 -17.78 11.55 -0.85
C THR A 31 -16.76 10.41 -0.77
N SER A 32 -17.13 9.23 -0.26
CA SER A 32 -16.21 8.08 -0.23
C SER A 32 -15.77 7.65 -1.63
N ALA A 33 -16.66 7.68 -2.62
CA ALA A 33 -16.28 7.36 -4.00
C ALA A 33 -15.28 8.38 -4.57
N MET A 34 -15.49 9.67 -4.29
CA MET A 34 -14.55 10.73 -4.71
C MET A 34 -13.18 10.58 -4.04
N LEU A 35 -13.16 10.31 -2.74
CA LEU A 35 -11.93 10.04 -2.00
C LEU A 35 -11.21 8.80 -2.54
N LEU A 36 -11.94 7.72 -2.84
CA LEU A 36 -11.35 6.51 -3.41
C LEU A 36 -10.72 6.77 -4.79
N ILE A 37 -11.36 7.56 -5.66
CA ILE A 37 -10.78 7.97 -6.95
C ILE A 37 -9.46 8.71 -6.73
N ILE A 38 -9.44 9.70 -5.83
CA ILE A 38 -8.23 10.46 -5.50
C ILE A 38 -7.15 9.52 -4.98
N GLY A 39 -7.48 8.66 -4.01
CA GLY A 39 -6.56 7.69 -3.44
C GLY A 39 -5.95 6.76 -4.48
N LEU A 40 -6.75 6.23 -5.42
CA LEU A 40 -6.26 5.37 -6.49
C LEU A 40 -5.35 6.09 -7.49
N VAL A 41 -5.67 7.33 -7.86
CA VAL A 41 -4.81 8.13 -8.76
C VAL A 41 -3.47 8.43 -8.09
N VAL A 42 -3.49 8.80 -6.80
CA VAL A 42 -2.27 9.07 -6.03
C VAL A 42 -1.46 7.77 -5.83
N ALA A 43 -2.11 6.64 -5.55
CA ALA A 43 -1.47 5.34 -5.45
C ALA A 43 -0.79 4.95 -6.77
N LEU A 44 -1.48 5.12 -7.90
CA LEU A 44 -0.92 4.84 -9.22
C LEU A 44 0.33 5.70 -9.48
N ALA A 45 0.26 7.00 -9.20
CA ALA A 45 1.41 7.89 -9.36
C ALA A 45 2.61 7.48 -8.50
N GLY A 46 2.37 7.05 -7.25
CA GLY A 46 3.42 6.56 -6.36
C GLY A 46 4.01 5.22 -6.81
N ILE A 47 3.17 4.27 -7.21
CA ILE A 47 3.55 2.93 -7.70
C ILE A 47 4.34 3.01 -9.01
N SER A 48 3.96 3.91 -9.92
CA SER A 48 4.63 4.11 -11.22
C SER A 48 5.93 4.92 -11.11
N SER A 49 6.31 5.38 -9.92
CA SER A 49 7.53 6.16 -9.72
C SER A 49 8.74 5.28 -9.42
N SER A 50 9.90 5.67 -9.96
CA SER A 50 11.20 5.03 -9.69
C SER A 50 11.86 5.52 -8.39
N TYR A 51 11.18 6.32 -7.57
CA TYR A 51 11.75 7.03 -6.42
C TYR A 51 11.08 6.66 -5.10
N LEU A 52 10.93 5.37 -4.81
CA LEU A 52 10.56 4.91 -3.47
C LEU A 52 11.74 5.02 -2.52
N PHE A 53 12.90 4.52 -2.94
CA PHE A 53 14.16 4.57 -2.18
C PHE A 53 15.36 4.80 -3.11
N GLY A 54 16.48 5.19 -2.53
CA GLY A 54 17.77 5.26 -3.23
C GLY A 54 18.78 4.34 -2.56
N ILE A 55 19.54 3.58 -3.33
CA ILE A 55 20.71 2.85 -2.85
C ILE A 55 21.94 3.52 -3.46
N PHE A 56 22.91 3.88 -2.62
CA PHE A 56 24.16 4.47 -3.04
C PHE A 56 25.30 3.50 -2.79
N VAL A 57 26.15 3.28 -3.79
CA VAL A 57 27.33 2.42 -3.67
C VAL A 57 28.56 3.28 -3.91
N TYR A 58 29.45 3.37 -2.93
CA TYR A 58 30.71 4.10 -3.04
C TYR A 58 31.86 3.13 -3.30
N ASP A 59 32.77 3.49 -4.22
CA ASP A 59 34.00 2.76 -4.47
C ASP A 59 35.11 3.30 -3.56
N ASN A 60 35.58 2.47 -2.62
CA ASN A 60 36.64 2.83 -1.68
C ASN A 60 38.03 2.37 -2.14
N ARG A 61 38.15 1.81 -3.36
CA ARG A 61 39.45 1.39 -3.90
C ARG A 61 40.37 2.58 -4.16
N HIS A 62 41.67 2.29 -4.23
CA HIS A 62 42.72 3.27 -4.47
C HIS A 62 43.60 2.77 -5.64
N PRO A 63 43.41 3.24 -6.88
CA PRO A 63 42.45 4.29 -7.31
C PRO A 63 41.01 3.77 -7.47
N PRO A 64 39.98 4.63 -7.25
CA PRO A 64 38.59 4.25 -7.46
C PRO A 64 38.22 4.27 -8.95
N LEU A 65 37.39 3.34 -9.39
CA LEU A 65 36.91 3.27 -10.79
C LEU A 65 35.77 4.26 -11.06
N PHE A 66 34.96 4.53 -10.05
CA PHE A 66 33.85 5.48 -10.07
C PHE A 66 33.74 6.17 -8.72
N HIS A 67 33.04 7.30 -8.64
CA HIS A 67 32.84 7.99 -7.37
C HIS A 67 31.71 7.35 -6.55
N HIS A 68 30.53 7.20 -7.16
CA HIS A 68 29.43 6.44 -6.59
C HIS A 68 28.44 5.96 -7.67
N ILE A 69 27.66 4.93 -7.36
CA ILE A 69 26.51 4.48 -8.14
C ILE A 69 25.26 4.88 -7.36
N SER A 70 24.32 5.54 -8.04
CA SER A 70 22.99 5.87 -7.51
C SER A 70 21.96 4.95 -8.13
N VAL A 71 21.35 4.06 -7.35
CA VAL A 71 20.24 3.21 -7.78
C VAL A 71 18.93 3.80 -7.25
N HIS A 72 18.05 4.17 -8.16
CA HIS A 72 16.68 4.61 -7.89
C HIS A 72 15.74 3.41 -7.92
N VAL A 73 15.24 3.03 -6.75
CA VAL A 73 14.37 1.87 -6.59
C VAL A 73 12.93 2.35 -6.56
N GLY A 74 12.16 1.98 -7.57
CA GLY A 74 10.71 2.01 -7.58
C GLY A 74 10.11 0.60 -7.51
N LEU A 75 8.80 0.52 -7.26
CA LEU A 75 8.14 -0.78 -7.06
C LEU A 75 8.16 -1.62 -8.36
N PHE A 76 7.96 -0.97 -9.51
CA PHE A 76 7.96 -1.61 -10.83
C PHE A 76 9.07 -1.15 -11.76
N ASP A 77 9.87 -0.16 -11.35
CA ASP A 77 10.92 0.44 -12.17
C ASP A 77 12.15 0.70 -11.31
N ILE A 78 13.26 0.06 -11.65
CA ILE A 78 14.55 0.21 -10.97
C ILE A 78 15.53 0.76 -12.00
N LYS A 79 16.12 1.91 -11.68
CA LYS A 79 17.09 2.61 -12.53
C LYS A 79 18.38 2.81 -11.76
N GLY A 80 19.49 2.95 -12.46
CA GLY A 80 20.77 3.27 -11.84
C GLY A 80 21.56 4.23 -12.69
N ASP A 81 22.40 5.03 -12.03
CA ASP A 81 23.33 5.97 -12.64
C ASP A 81 24.72 5.80 -12.00
N ILE A 82 25.77 5.77 -12.81
CA ILE A 82 27.17 5.74 -12.38
C ILE A 82 27.73 7.16 -12.49
N THR A 83 28.26 7.68 -11.39
CA THR A 83 28.99 8.96 -11.37
C THR A 83 30.48 8.69 -11.42
N GLY A 84 31.16 9.15 -12.49
CA GLY A 84 32.60 9.00 -12.66
C GLY A 84 33.45 9.82 -11.69
N ASN A 85 34.74 9.50 -11.60
CA ASN A 85 35.70 10.17 -10.71
C ASN A 85 36.42 11.39 -11.34
N GLY A 86 36.05 11.77 -12.58
CA GLY A 86 36.64 12.91 -13.30
C GLY A 86 36.04 14.27 -12.88
N SER A 87 36.75 15.36 -13.15
CA SER A 87 36.32 16.74 -12.86
C SER A 87 34.98 17.15 -13.50
N ASP A 88 34.60 16.48 -14.59
CA ASP A 88 33.35 16.75 -15.32
C ASP A 88 32.14 15.99 -14.74
N GLY A 89 32.34 15.13 -13.74
CA GLY A 89 31.25 14.43 -13.04
C GLY A 89 30.33 13.65 -13.98
N LEU A 90 30.88 13.01 -15.02
CA LEU A 90 30.11 12.31 -16.03
C LEU A 90 29.16 11.30 -15.38
N VAL A 91 27.87 11.50 -15.58
CA VAL A 91 26.81 10.59 -15.13
C VAL A 91 26.42 9.70 -16.31
N VAL A 92 26.63 8.40 -16.17
CA VAL A 92 26.30 7.40 -17.19
C VAL A 92 25.21 6.47 -16.64
N PRO A 93 24.12 6.22 -17.38
CA PRO A 93 23.09 5.29 -16.93
C PRO A 93 23.68 3.88 -16.79
N LEU A 94 23.28 3.19 -15.73
CA LEU A 94 23.66 1.82 -15.44
C LEU A 94 22.96 0.87 -16.42
N GLU A 95 23.73 0.10 -17.19
CA GLU A 95 23.19 -0.80 -18.22
C GLU A 95 22.41 -1.97 -17.59
N TYR A 96 22.90 -2.49 -16.46
CA TYR A 96 22.27 -3.57 -15.72
C TYR A 96 21.97 -3.17 -14.27
N PRO A 97 20.77 -2.60 -13.98
CA PRO A 97 20.36 -2.31 -12.62
C PRO A 97 20.14 -3.58 -11.78
N PRO A 98 20.15 -3.48 -10.44
CA PRO A 98 19.98 -4.64 -9.58
C PRO A 98 18.57 -5.21 -9.73
N ILE A 99 18.50 -6.55 -9.78
CA ILE A 99 17.24 -7.27 -9.91
C ILE A 99 16.79 -7.71 -8.51
N LEU A 100 15.69 -7.12 -8.03
CA LEU A 100 15.02 -7.52 -6.79
C LEU A 100 13.95 -8.56 -7.12
N GLU A 101 14.32 -9.84 -6.99
CA GLU A 101 13.46 -11.01 -7.25
C GLU A 101 13.04 -11.75 -5.97
N GLU A 102 13.38 -11.22 -4.79
CA GLU A 102 13.00 -11.83 -3.54
C GLU A 102 11.48 -11.94 -3.40
N LEU A 103 11.05 -13.01 -2.72
CA LEU A 103 9.63 -13.33 -2.55
C LEU A 103 8.85 -12.16 -1.94
N ARG A 104 9.43 -11.43 -0.99
CA ARG A 104 8.78 -10.28 -0.35
C ARG A 104 8.52 -9.15 -1.34
N TRP A 105 9.49 -8.83 -2.20
CA TRP A 105 9.34 -7.82 -3.25
C TRP A 105 8.26 -8.21 -4.27
N LEU A 106 8.21 -9.48 -4.65
CA LEU A 106 7.17 -10.02 -5.53
C LEU A 106 5.78 -9.92 -4.90
N ILE A 107 5.65 -10.23 -3.60
CA ILE A 107 4.39 -10.08 -2.86
C ILE A 107 4.02 -8.59 -2.74
N ALA A 108 4.97 -7.69 -2.55
CA ALA A 108 4.73 -6.24 -2.54
C ALA A 108 4.12 -5.77 -3.87
N LYS A 109 4.71 -6.17 -5.01
CA LYS A 109 4.17 -5.89 -6.34
C LYS A 109 2.77 -6.47 -6.54
N ALA A 110 2.56 -7.73 -6.17
CA ALA A 110 1.28 -8.41 -6.33
C ALA A 110 0.18 -7.74 -5.48
N SER A 111 0.48 -7.40 -4.22
CA SER A 111 -0.47 -6.74 -3.32
C SER A 111 -0.86 -5.34 -3.81
N ALA A 112 0.07 -4.57 -4.39
CA ALA A 112 -0.26 -3.30 -5.05
C ALA A 112 -1.23 -3.48 -6.22
N ILE A 113 -1.00 -4.46 -7.10
CA ILE A 113 -1.88 -4.74 -8.24
C ILE A 113 -3.27 -5.16 -7.76
N ILE A 114 -3.33 -6.08 -6.79
CA ILE A 114 -4.60 -6.54 -6.20
C ILE A 114 -5.35 -5.34 -5.60
N ALA A 115 -4.67 -4.46 -4.86
CA ALA A 115 -5.28 -3.26 -4.29
C ALA A 115 -5.92 -2.38 -5.37
N LEU A 116 -5.19 -2.07 -6.43
CA LEU A 116 -5.70 -1.24 -7.54
C LEU A 116 -6.92 -1.89 -8.22
N LEU A 117 -6.87 -3.21 -8.47
CA LEU A 117 -7.98 -3.94 -9.08
C LEU A 117 -9.25 -3.89 -8.22
N PHE A 118 -9.12 -4.15 -6.91
CA PHE A 118 -10.25 -4.09 -6.00
C PHE A 118 -10.79 -2.67 -5.79
N GLY A 119 -9.93 -1.65 -5.87
CA GLY A 119 -10.36 -0.25 -5.83
C GLY A 119 -11.19 0.12 -7.06
N VAL A 120 -10.74 -0.27 -8.25
CA VAL A 120 -11.49 -0.09 -9.50
C VAL A 120 -12.81 -0.88 -9.48
N LEU A 121 -12.80 -2.10 -8.93
CA LEU A 121 -14.01 -2.89 -8.73
C LEU A 121 -15.01 -2.18 -7.81
N ALA A 122 -14.55 -1.63 -6.67
CA ALA A 122 -15.38 -0.87 -5.76
C ALA A 122 -16.03 0.36 -6.45
N LEU A 123 -15.26 1.11 -7.25
CA LEU A 123 -15.78 2.23 -8.04
C LEU A 123 -16.79 1.78 -9.09
N SER A 124 -16.55 0.64 -9.73
CA SER A 124 -17.46 0.05 -10.73
C SER A 124 -18.79 -0.34 -10.08
N ILE A 125 -18.75 -0.93 -8.88
CA ILE A 125 -19.95 -1.24 -8.08
C ILE A 125 -20.67 0.06 -7.68
N HIS A 126 -19.93 1.08 -7.21
CA HIS A 126 -20.52 2.37 -6.85
C HIS A 126 -21.26 3.01 -8.04
N ALA A 127 -20.62 3.04 -9.20
CA ALA A 127 -21.18 3.58 -10.44
C ALA A 127 -22.40 2.78 -10.89
N PHE A 128 -22.34 1.44 -10.85
CA PHE A 128 -23.48 0.57 -11.12
C PHE A 128 -24.67 0.89 -10.20
N LEU A 129 -24.43 1.03 -8.89
CA LEU A 129 -25.46 1.43 -7.95
C LEU A 129 -26.00 2.84 -8.24
N LEU A 130 -25.15 3.79 -8.61
CA LEU A 130 -25.58 5.14 -8.97
C LEU A 130 -26.50 5.14 -10.21
N CYS A 131 -26.18 4.36 -11.23
CA CYS A 131 -26.93 4.29 -12.48
C CYS A 131 -28.20 3.44 -12.36
N CYS A 132 -28.09 2.21 -11.87
CA CYS A 132 -29.17 1.22 -11.90
C CYS A 132 -30.14 1.33 -10.72
N SER A 133 -29.74 1.95 -9.61
CA SER A 133 -30.59 2.12 -8.42
C SER A 133 -30.95 3.57 -8.10
N ARG A 134 -30.81 4.48 -9.08
CA ARG A 134 -31.07 5.92 -8.93
C ARG A 134 -32.44 6.28 -8.35
N ASN A 135 -33.48 5.52 -8.71
CA ASN A 135 -34.86 5.74 -8.25
C ASN A 135 -35.25 4.90 -7.03
N ARG A 136 -34.33 4.08 -6.50
CA ARG A 136 -34.60 3.24 -5.34
C ARG A 136 -34.21 4.00 -4.07
N GLU A 137 -35.15 4.16 -3.14
CA GLU A 137 -34.88 4.89 -1.89
C GLU A 137 -33.80 4.23 -1.01
N ASP A 138 -33.65 2.92 -1.13
CA ASP A 138 -32.63 2.14 -0.43
C ASP A 138 -31.83 1.28 -1.41
N LYS A 139 -30.51 1.37 -1.32
CA LYS A 139 -29.57 0.56 -2.09
C LYS A 139 -29.52 -0.87 -1.52
N PRO A 140 -29.34 -1.90 -2.36
CA PRO A 140 -29.26 -3.28 -1.89
C PRO A 140 -28.09 -3.47 -0.92
N TRP A 141 -28.39 -3.84 0.34
CA TRP A 141 -27.42 -4.00 1.42
C TRP A 141 -26.24 -4.90 1.06
N GLY A 142 -26.49 -6.03 0.40
CA GLY A 142 -25.45 -6.98 0.01
C GLY A 142 -24.44 -6.38 -0.98
N THR A 143 -24.90 -5.61 -1.96
CA THR A 143 -24.02 -4.97 -2.95
C THR A 143 -23.16 -3.88 -2.32
N VAL A 144 -23.73 -3.09 -1.39
CA VAL A 144 -22.97 -2.08 -0.62
C VAL A 144 -21.94 -2.76 0.29
N ALA A 145 -22.26 -3.94 0.85
CA ALA A 145 -21.28 -4.74 1.61
C ALA A 145 -20.11 -5.18 0.71
N THR A 146 -20.37 -5.67 -0.50
CA THR A 146 -19.32 -6.07 -1.45
C THR A 146 -18.43 -4.88 -1.85
N GLU A 147 -19.02 -3.71 -2.06
CA GLU A 147 -18.29 -2.46 -2.31
C GLU A 147 -17.35 -2.12 -1.14
N LEU A 148 -17.87 -2.19 0.09
CA LEU A 148 -17.12 -1.95 1.33
C LEU A 148 -15.96 -2.92 1.50
N PHE A 149 -16.19 -4.23 1.28
CA PHE A 149 -15.12 -5.24 1.33
C PHE A 149 -14.06 -5.00 0.26
N SER A 150 -14.45 -4.60 -0.95
CA SER A 150 -13.50 -4.26 -2.02
C SER A 150 -12.65 -3.04 -1.65
N CYS A 151 -13.27 -2.02 -1.04
CA CYS A 151 -12.56 -0.86 -0.51
C CYS A 151 -11.59 -1.25 0.63
N LEU A 152 -11.99 -2.17 1.52
CA LEU A 152 -11.12 -2.66 2.59
C LEU A 152 -9.90 -3.42 2.04
N ILE A 153 -10.10 -4.30 1.05
CA ILE A 153 -9.01 -5.02 0.37
C ILE A 153 -8.03 -4.04 -0.29
N THR A 154 -8.54 -2.94 -0.85
CA THR A 154 -7.71 -1.87 -1.44
C THR A 154 -6.76 -1.27 -0.39
N VAL A 155 -7.29 -0.87 0.76
CA VAL A 155 -6.50 -0.29 1.86
C VAL A 155 -5.47 -1.31 2.37
N ILE A 156 -5.91 -2.53 2.69
CA ILE A 156 -5.00 -3.57 3.21
C ILE A 156 -3.91 -3.90 2.18
N GLY A 157 -4.24 -3.99 0.90
CA GLY A 157 -3.27 -4.29 -0.14
C GLY A 157 -2.22 -3.20 -0.33
N LEU A 158 -2.61 -1.92 -0.26
CA LEU A 158 -1.65 -0.80 -0.30
C LEU A 158 -0.74 -0.79 0.94
N LEU A 159 -1.30 -1.02 2.12
CA LEU A 159 -0.53 -1.11 3.36
C LEU A 159 0.47 -2.27 3.34
N VAL A 160 0.03 -3.47 2.95
CA VAL A 160 0.89 -4.65 2.81
C VAL A 160 2.00 -4.42 1.80
N CYS A 161 1.68 -3.80 0.65
CA CYS A 161 2.68 -3.41 -0.33
C CYS A 161 3.77 -2.53 0.29
N LEU A 162 3.36 -1.47 1.01
CA LEU A 162 4.29 -0.54 1.65
C LEU A 162 5.18 -1.23 2.68
N SER A 163 4.59 -2.00 3.62
CA SER A 163 5.35 -2.70 4.65
C SER A 163 6.36 -3.70 4.09
N LEU A 164 5.98 -4.43 3.04
CA LEU A 164 6.87 -5.40 2.41
C LEU A 164 7.97 -4.74 1.59
N ALA A 165 7.65 -3.66 0.88
CA ALA A 165 8.65 -2.90 0.14
C ALA A 165 9.70 -2.27 1.07
N GLU A 166 9.27 -1.71 2.19
CA GLU A 166 10.18 -1.18 3.22
C GLU A 166 11.06 -2.28 3.82
N SER A 167 10.45 -3.39 4.24
CA SER A 167 11.18 -4.51 4.86
C SER A 167 12.20 -5.15 3.92
N GLU A 168 11.88 -5.26 2.62
CA GLU A 168 12.82 -5.80 1.64
C GLU A 168 14.04 -4.90 1.48
N ILE A 169 13.83 -3.59 1.45
CA ILE A 169 14.91 -2.63 1.21
C ILE A 169 15.83 -2.53 2.43
N GLU A 170 15.27 -2.62 3.64
CA GLU A 170 16.06 -2.83 4.86
C GLU A 170 16.83 -4.17 4.81
N GLY A 171 16.21 -5.23 4.25
CA GLY A 171 16.86 -6.51 3.99
C GLY A 171 18.09 -6.38 3.08
N VAL A 172 17.95 -5.69 1.95
CA VAL A 172 19.04 -5.39 1.02
C VAL A 172 20.11 -4.51 1.67
N HIS A 173 19.75 -3.57 2.54
CA HIS A 173 20.73 -2.78 3.26
C HIS A 173 21.57 -3.63 4.24
N ASN A 174 20.92 -4.58 4.92
CA ASN A 174 21.56 -5.39 5.95
C ASN A 174 22.32 -6.61 5.40
N HIS A 175 21.92 -7.15 4.24
CA HIS A 175 22.44 -8.43 3.71
C HIS A 175 22.65 -8.43 2.18
N GLY A 176 22.56 -7.29 1.50
CA GLY A 176 22.50 -7.19 0.04
C GLY A 176 23.81 -7.44 -0.73
N ASP A 177 24.81 -8.08 -0.11
CA ASP A 177 26.13 -8.30 -0.70
C ASP A 177 26.04 -9.09 -2.02
N GLU A 178 25.19 -10.13 -2.09
CA GLU A 178 25.07 -10.95 -3.29
C GLU A 178 24.43 -10.18 -4.46
N THR A 179 23.37 -9.40 -4.19
CA THR A 179 22.70 -8.56 -5.19
C THR A 179 23.64 -7.46 -5.69
N LEU A 180 24.42 -6.86 -4.79
CA LEU A 180 25.42 -5.87 -5.11
C LEU A 180 26.53 -6.46 -6.00
N VAL A 181 27.08 -7.62 -5.62
CA VAL A 181 28.14 -8.31 -6.37
C VAL A 181 27.67 -8.66 -7.78
N ARG A 182 26.46 -9.22 -7.93
CA ARG A 182 25.90 -9.53 -9.26
C ARG A 182 25.76 -8.28 -10.14
N MET A 183 25.27 -7.17 -9.58
CA MET A 183 25.14 -5.90 -10.29
C MET A 183 26.51 -5.37 -10.71
N LEU A 184 27.48 -5.31 -9.80
CA LEU A 184 28.83 -4.82 -10.10
C LEU A 184 29.54 -5.73 -11.13
N GLN A 185 29.34 -7.05 -11.06
CA GLN A 185 29.89 -8.00 -12.03
C GLN A 185 29.29 -7.83 -13.42
N ALA A 186 27.95 -7.70 -13.51
CA ALA A 186 27.25 -7.51 -14.78
C ALA A 186 27.69 -6.23 -15.51
N ASN A 187 27.97 -5.16 -14.75
CA ASN A 187 28.49 -3.91 -15.29
C ASN A 187 30.03 -3.87 -15.39
N LYS A 188 30.72 -5.00 -15.17
CA LYS A 188 32.20 -5.15 -15.25
C LYS A 188 32.98 -4.24 -14.29
N LEU A 189 32.38 -3.84 -13.18
CA LEU A 189 32.95 -2.94 -12.18
C LEU A 189 33.80 -3.66 -11.10
N LEU A 190 33.73 -5.00 -11.06
CA LEU A 190 34.58 -5.85 -10.20
C LEU A 190 35.90 -6.28 -10.87
N ALA A 191 35.97 -6.32 -12.20
CA ALA A 191 37.00 -7.08 -12.93
C ALA A 191 38.40 -6.45 -12.93
N PHE A 192 38.56 -5.20 -12.46
CA PHE A 192 39.84 -4.51 -12.51
C PHE A 192 40.77 -4.76 -11.31
N SER A 193 40.26 -5.24 -10.16
CA SER A 193 41.13 -5.51 -9.00
C SER A 193 42.11 -6.65 -9.27
N ALA A 194 41.64 -7.74 -9.89
CA ALA A 194 42.47 -8.90 -10.21
C ALA A 194 43.57 -8.61 -11.25
N GLN A 195 43.36 -7.67 -12.17
CA GLN A 195 44.36 -7.26 -13.17
C GLN A 195 45.37 -6.25 -12.62
N VAL A 196 44.94 -5.34 -11.73
CA VAL A 196 45.84 -4.38 -11.07
C VAL A 196 46.78 -5.10 -10.10
N ASP A 197 46.30 -6.09 -9.35
CA ASP A 197 47.15 -6.88 -8.44
C ASP A 197 48.16 -7.78 -9.19
N THR A 198 47.79 -8.29 -10.38
CA THR A 198 48.74 -9.05 -11.22
C THR A 198 49.76 -8.15 -11.93
N LEU A 199 49.41 -6.92 -12.30
CA LEU A 199 50.35 -5.93 -12.85
C LEU A 199 51.28 -5.32 -11.78
N ALA A 200 50.79 -5.10 -10.56
CA ALA A 200 51.59 -4.65 -9.42
C ALA A 200 52.61 -5.74 -9.01
N ASN A 201 52.20 -7.02 -8.98
CA ASN A 201 53.11 -8.13 -8.69
C ASN A 201 54.11 -8.43 -9.82
N GLN A 202 53.91 -7.92 -11.03
CA GLN A 202 54.85 -8.08 -12.14
C GLN A 202 55.84 -6.91 -12.27
N SER A 203 55.65 -5.81 -11.54
CA SER A 203 56.50 -4.60 -11.61
C SER A 203 57.34 -4.31 -10.36
N GLY A 204 57.21 -5.11 -9.30
CA GLY A 204 57.98 -4.95 -8.06
C GLY A 204 59.29 -5.75 -8.04
N GLY A 205 60.38 -5.15 -8.54
CA GLY A 205 61.73 -5.56 -8.16
C GLY A 205 61.98 -5.28 -6.66
N GLU A 206 62.78 -6.15 -6.04
CA GLU A 206 63.17 -6.14 -4.62
C GLU A 206 63.28 -4.73 -4.00
N GLN A 207 62.44 -4.44 -3.01
CA GLN A 207 62.78 -3.47 -1.98
C GLN A 207 62.10 -3.81 -0.65
N ASP A 208 62.97 -4.05 0.32
CA ASP A 208 62.73 -4.40 1.72
C ASP A 208 62.01 -3.22 2.42
N ALA A 209 60.69 -3.32 2.55
CA ALA A 209 59.86 -2.41 3.33
C ALA A 209 59.07 -3.21 4.37
N PRO A 210 58.92 -2.71 5.62
CA PRO A 210 58.23 -3.43 6.66
C PRO A 210 56.78 -3.72 6.22
N PRO A 211 56.20 -4.88 6.62
CA PRO A 211 54.89 -5.30 6.15
C PRO A 211 53.87 -4.18 6.42
N PRO A 212 53.03 -3.83 5.44
CA PRO A 212 52.01 -2.84 5.65
C PRO A 212 51.18 -3.27 6.85
N ARG A 213 51.03 -2.37 7.84
CA ARG A 213 50.08 -2.55 8.93
C ARG A 213 48.75 -2.94 8.29
N PRO A 214 48.02 -3.94 8.82
CA PRO A 214 46.70 -4.25 8.33
C PRO A 214 45.87 -2.97 8.48
N SER A 215 45.64 -2.28 7.38
CA SER A 215 44.61 -1.25 7.28
C SER A 215 43.36 -1.93 7.82
N ALA A 216 42.74 -1.33 8.84
CA ALA A 216 41.40 -1.72 9.25
C ALA A 216 40.60 -2.07 7.99
N GLU A 217 40.04 -3.28 7.90
CA GLU A 217 39.41 -3.81 6.70
C GLU A 217 38.32 -2.82 6.23
N VAL A 218 38.70 -1.85 5.40
CA VAL A 218 37.76 -0.95 4.76
C VAL A 218 37.16 -1.76 3.62
N ALA A 219 35.87 -2.02 3.70
CA ALA A 219 35.15 -2.71 2.64
C ALA A 219 35.41 -2.02 1.29
N GLU A 220 35.74 -2.82 0.27
CA GLU A 220 36.05 -2.36 -1.10
C GLU A 220 34.93 -1.45 -1.64
N PHE A 221 33.69 -1.78 -1.28
CA PHE A 221 32.50 -0.99 -1.57
C PHE A 221 31.74 -0.69 -0.29
N ASN A 222 31.14 0.51 -0.22
CA ASN A 222 30.23 0.88 0.86
C ASN A 222 28.82 1.09 0.31
N LEU A 223 27.84 0.38 0.86
CA LEU A 223 26.44 0.47 0.48
C LEU A 223 25.68 1.32 1.51
N VAL A 224 25.10 2.42 1.03
CA VAL A 224 24.33 3.37 1.85
C VAL A 224 22.91 3.45 1.31
N LEU A 225 21.93 3.21 2.17
CA LEU A 225 20.52 3.40 1.82
C LEU A 225 20.11 4.85 2.09
N SER A 226 19.32 5.43 1.17
CA SER A 226 18.67 6.72 1.41
C SER A 226 17.46 6.55 2.32
N GLU A 227 17.11 7.62 3.04
CA GLU A 227 15.78 7.73 3.65
C GLU A 227 14.67 7.51 2.60
N PRO A 228 13.45 7.10 3.05
CA PRO A 228 12.31 6.98 2.17
C PRO A 228 12.09 8.24 1.35
N ARG A 229 11.91 8.10 0.03
CA ARG A 229 11.80 9.23 -0.89
C ARG A 229 10.34 9.64 -1.07
N ARG A 230 10.12 10.73 -1.81
CA ARG A 230 8.81 11.36 -2.01
C ARG A 230 7.72 10.37 -2.40
N SER A 231 8.02 9.40 -3.26
CA SER A 231 7.01 8.45 -3.76
C SER A 231 6.53 7.48 -2.68
N PHE A 232 7.37 7.18 -1.68
CA PHE A 232 6.97 6.41 -0.49
C PHE A 232 5.92 7.18 0.33
N TYR A 233 6.17 8.46 0.61
CA TYR A 233 5.19 9.30 1.32
C TYR A 233 3.91 9.55 0.53
N VAL A 234 4.00 9.65 -0.80
CA VAL A 234 2.83 9.72 -1.69
C VAL A 234 1.97 8.47 -1.56
N LEU A 235 2.58 7.29 -1.46
CA LEU A 235 1.84 6.03 -1.25
C LEU A 235 1.21 5.94 0.13
N ILE A 236 1.91 6.39 1.18
CA ILE A 236 1.31 6.51 2.52
C ILE A 236 0.09 7.44 2.48
N ALA A 237 0.22 8.60 1.82
CA ALA A 237 -0.90 9.53 1.67
C ALA A 237 -2.07 8.90 0.89
N ALA A 238 -1.78 8.14 -0.16
CA ALA A 238 -2.79 7.41 -0.92
C ALA A 238 -3.54 6.39 -0.04
N ASP A 239 -2.82 5.63 0.79
CA ASP A 239 -3.42 4.66 1.70
C ASP A 239 -4.33 5.35 2.72
N PHE A 240 -3.90 6.45 3.33
CA PHE A 240 -4.74 7.25 4.24
C PHE A 240 -6.00 7.80 3.57
N VAL A 241 -5.90 8.28 2.33
CA VAL A 241 -7.06 8.75 1.57
C VAL A 241 -8.04 7.61 1.27
N CYS A 242 -7.53 6.44 0.88
CA CYS A 242 -8.33 5.22 0.71
C CYS A 242 -8.97 4.76 2.03
N LEU A 243 -8.28 4.88 3.16
CA LEU A 243 -8.82 4.59 4.49
C LEU A 243 -9.95 5.54 4.85
N LEU A 244 -9.81 6.85 4.56
CA LEU A 244 -10.90 7.81 4.75
C LEU A 244 -12.11 7.50 3.88
N ALA A 245 -11.89 7.05 2.63
CA ALA A 245 -12.96 6.57 1.76
C ALA A 245 -13.68 5.37 2.39
N PHE A 246 -12.93 4.37 2.85
CA PHE A 246 -13.46 3.19 3.54
C PHE A 246 -14.30 3.59 4.78
N LEU A 247 -13.78 4.47 5.64
CA LEU A 247 -14.48 4.91 6.85
C LEU A 247 -15.78 5.65 6.52
N ALA A 248 -15.76 6.53 5.52
CA ALA A 248 -16.96 7.24 5.08
C ALA A 248 -18.03 6.28 4.51
N MET A 249 -17.60 5.25 3.76
CA MET A 249 -18.50 4.18 3.28
C MET A 249 -19.04 3.33 4.42
N LEU A 250 -18.21 3.00 5.41
CA LEU A 250 -18.60 2.23 6.60
C LEU A 250 -19.69 2.95 7.39
N VAL A 251 -19.59 4.27 7.54
CA VAL A 251 -20.64 5.08 8.19
C VAL A 251 -21.99 4.90 7.49
N TYR A 252 -22.02 4.90 6.15
CA TYR A 252 -23.24 4.65 5.41
C TYR A 252 -23.73 3.20 5.55
N PHE A 253 -22.82 2.23 5.48
CA PHE A 253 -23.14 0.82 5.61
C PHE A 253 -23.75 0.46 6.98
N VAL A 254 -23.21 1.01 8.08
CA VAL A 254 -23.78 0.84 9.43
C VAL A 254 -25.22 1.36 9.46
N ARG A 255 -25.48 2.53 8.87
CA ARG A 255 -26.84 3.09 8.79
C ARG A 255 -27.79 2.25 7.95
N LEU A 256 -27.29 1.66 6.86
CA LEU A 256 -28.08 0.76 6.03
C LEU A 256 -28.41 -0.52 6.79
N SER A 257 -27.45 -1.06 7.54
CA SER A 257 -27.60 -2.27 8.36
C SER A 257 -28.62 -2.07 9.50
N GLU A 258 -28.56 -0.92 10.20
CA GLU A 258 -29.55 -0.57 11.24
C GLU A 258 -30.99 -0.58 10.69
N ARG A 259 -31.20 -0.14 9.44
CA ARG A 259 -32.53 -0.14 8.81
C ARG A 259 -33.00 -1.53 8.43
N GLU A 260 -32.15 -2.32 7.80
CA GLU A 260 -32.46 -3.71 7.46
C GLU A 260 -32.85 -4.52 8.71
N GLU A 261 -32.16 -4.29 9.83
CA GLU A 261 -32.50 -4.93 11.10
C GLU A 261 -33.86 -4.46 11.64
N GLN A 262 -34.16 -3.17 11.59
CA GLN A 262 -35.47 -2.63 11.99
C GLN A 262 -36.60 -3.21 11.13
N LEU A 263 -36.40 -3.31 9.82
CA LEU A 263 -37.35 -3.90 8.88
C LEU A 263 -37.59 -5.38 9.20
N ARG A 264 -36.53 -6.16 9.43
CA ARG A 264 -36.64 -7.57 9.83
C ARG A 264 -37.42 -7.73 11.14
N LYS A 265 -37.13 -6.90 12.15
CA LYS A 265 -37.88 -6.91 13.42
C LYS A 265 -39.35 -6.56 13.22
N GLN A 266 -39.68 -5.61 12.35
CA GLN A 266 -41.08 -5.28 12.02
C GLN A 266 -41.79 -6.42 11.29
N LEU A 267 -41.13 -7.05 10.32
CA LEU A 267 -41.67 -8.21 9.60
C LEU A 267 -41.90 -9.42 10.53
N GLN A 268 -40.99 -9.67 11.47
CA GLN A 268 -41.16 -10.70 12.50
C GLN A 268 -42.36 -10.41 13.41
N LYS A 269 -42.50 -9.17 13.89
CA LYS A 269 -43.68 -8.76 14.68
C LYS A 269 -44.98 -8.95 13.88
N ALA A 270 -45.00 -8.51 12.62
CA ALA A 270 -46.16 -8.65 11.73
C ALA A 270 -46.54 -10.13 11.49
N LYS A 271 -45.55 -11.02 11.40
CA LYS A 271 -45.78 -12.48 11.25
C LYS A 271 -46.40 -13.09 12.51
N VAL A 272 -46.04 -12.61 13.70
CA VAL A 272 -46.60 -13.07 14.98
C VAL A 272 -48.00 -12.51 15.22
N THR A 273 -48.31 -11.30 14.75
CA THR A 273 -49.63 -10.66 14.91
C THR A 273 -50.69 -11.05 13.88
N LYS A 274 -50.36 -11.81 12.83
CA LYS A 274 -51.39 -12.38 11.93
C LYS A 274 -52.19 -13.42 12.73
N PRO A 275 -53.47 -13.17 13.07
CA PRO A 275 -54.26 -14.14 13.82
C PRO A 275 -54.52 -15.36 12.94
N ALA A 276 -54.60 -16.53 13.56
CA ALA A 276 -55.25 -17.72 12.99
C ALA A 276 -56.76 -17.46 12.79
N SER A 277 -57.10 -16.53 11.88
CA SER A 277 -58.45 -16.37 11.35
C SER A 277 -58.65 -17.42 10.26
N GLY A 278 -58.68 -18.67 10.70
CA GLY A 278 -58.84 -19.86 9.86
C GLY A 278 -59.37 -21.03 10.69
N ARG A 279 -60.20 -20.77 11.70
CA ARG A 279 -61.14 -21.76 12.22
C ARG A 279 -62.52 -21.31 11.78
N SER A 280 -62.99 -21.94 10.69
CA SER A 280 -64.41 -21.92 10.34
C SER A 280 -65.18 -22.63 11.45
N PRO A 281 -66.22 -22.03 12.04
CA PRO A 281 -67.13 -22.76 12.91
C PRO A 281 -68.23 -23.36 12.04
N VAL A 282 -68.08 -24.63 11.65
CA VAL A 282 -69.20 -25.56 11.44
C VAL A 282 -68.72 -26.94 11.85
#